data_AF-A0A7X7FUE1-F1
#
_entry.id   AF-A0A7X7FUE1-F1
#
_cell.length_a   1.000
_cell.length_b   1.000
_cell.length_c   1.000
_cell.angle_alpha   90.00
_cell.angle_beta   90.00
_cell.angle_gamma   90.00
#
_symmetry.space_group_name_H-M   'P 1'
#
loop_
_entity.id
_entity.type
_entity.pdbx_description
1 polymer ?
#
loop_
_entity_poly.entity_id
_entity_poly.type
_entity_poly.pdbx_seq_one_letter_code
_entity_poly.pdbx_strand_id
1 'polypeptide(L)'
;FYGYQWHYRLIGLPEAWNTTTGSSSVIVAVIDTGVALGHPDLAGQMVAGYDFVSSVTTSMDGNGIDPDPDDPGDSPGYGISSSFHGTHVAGTVAARTNNTTGVAGVAWNARIMPLRVLGRAGEGTDYDIAQAVRYAAGLSNDSGTLPAQRADVINMSLGGPGSSSVLANAVVAARQAGAIIVTAAGNESTSADNSFPGAITGVVNVSAVDQARSLAPYSNFGSTVAVCAPGGDLNADRDGDGLSDGVLSTIKKDDGRYNYAFYDGTSMACPHVAGVVALMKTVNPAMTPADFDQLLAGTHAETSVRIVDDLGISGRDTYFGYGLINAPNAIRAASEITGSTASDEPVLRVVPQDISLGSILTSASVTVSNVGGGTLSVTSVTANKTWISVSPTSGGEGTYGITVDRTGLADGVYSGSVTFVSNDGDATITVRMTVGSVTTTGGDVGTVYVLLVDPSTLEAYAQDETDASRNYQFSFDDVYADEYRLYAGSDLNDDGYIDDEGEAFGGYPVVSQTEILDIAADLDGLSFSVNYRINIQKPTLLGAINVPADAPAPRLKRLR
;
A
#
# COMPACT_ATOMS: atom_id res chain seq x y z
N PHE A 1 -6.64 16.67 -3.71
CA PHE A 1 -5.62 15.67 -4.09
C PHE A 1 -6.14 14.23 -4.12
N TYR A 2 -7.41 13.97 -3.82
CA TYR A 2 -8.01 12.63 -3.90
C TYR A 2 -7.73 11.86 -5.20
N GLY A 3 -7.66 12.54 -6.35
CA GLY A 3 -7.34 11.91 -7.64
C GLY A 3 -5.98 11.19 -7.70
N TYR A 4 -5.05 11.52 -6.78
CA TYR A 4 -3.72 10.90 -6.66
C TYR A 4 -3.67 9.80 -5.58
N GLN A 5 -4.79 9.49 -4.92
CA GLN A 5 -4.89 8.44 -3.91
C GLN A 5 -5.38 7.13 -4.56
N TRP A 6 -4.61 6.62 -5.53
CA TRP A 6 -4.90 5.39 -6.28
C TRP A 6 -5.19 4.21 -5.34
N HIS A 7 -4.47 4.17 -4.22
CA HIS A 7 -4.55 3.17 -3.17
C HIS A 7 -5.97 2.99 -2.60
N TYR A 8 -6.78 4.04 -2.52
CA TYR A 8 -8.16 3.94 -2.04
C TYR A 8 -9.10 3.20 -2.98
N ARG A 9 -8.93 3.42 -4.29
CA ARG A 9 -9.69 2.66 -5.30
C ARG A 9 -9.24 1.21 -5.32
N LEU A 10 -7.95 0.95 -5.09
CA LEU A 10 -7.40 -0.39 -5.07
C LEU A 10 -8.08 -1.27 -4.00
N ILE A 11 -8.47 -0.72 -2.86
CA ILE A 11 -9.19 -1.47 -1.81
C ILE A 11 -10.71 -1.25 -1.80
N GLY A 12 -11.26 -0.58 -2.83
CA GLY A 12 -12.71 -0.39 -3.01
C GLY A 12 -13.34 0.63 -2.07
N LEU A 13 -12.58 1.64 -1.60
CA LEU A 13 -13.14 2.63 -0.68
C LEU A 13 -14.31 3.46 -1.23
N PRO A 14 -14.33 3.89 -2.51
CA PRO A 14 -15.48 4.59 -3.08
C PRO A 14 -16.79 3.81 -2.91
N GLU A 15 -16.75 2.51 -3.19
CA GLU A 15 -17.88 1.60 -3.04
C GLU A 15 -18.24 1.41 -1.56
N ALA A 16 -17.25 1.30 -0.68
CA ALA A 16 -17.44 1.19 0.76
C ALA A 16 -18.13 2.43 1.37
N TRP A 17 -17.74 3.63 0.90
CA TRP A 17 -18.26 4.90 1.39
C TRP A 17 -19.72 5.16 1.05
N ASN A 18 -20.29 4.44 0.08
CA ASN A 18 -21.74 4.43 -0.16
C ASN A 18 -22.52 3.82 1.01
N THR A 19 -21.89 2.95 1.81
CA THR A 19 -22.50 2.33 3.00
C THR A 19 -22.17 3.10 4.27
N THR A 20 -20.88 3.33 4.53
CA THR A 20 -20.44 4.08 5.70
C THR A 20 -19.10 4.75 5.44
N THR A 21 -18.89 5.87 6.10
CA THR A 21 -17.64 6.63 6.08
C THR A 21 -16.94 6.66 7.44
N GLY A 22 -17.41 5.82 8.37
CA GLY A 22 -16.99 5.79 9.76
C GLY A 22 -17.95 6.52 10.68
N SER A 23 -17.66 6.49 11.98
CA SER A 23 -18.39 7.19 13.03
C SER A 23 -17.42 7.78 14.03
N SER A 24 -17.74 8.97 14.56
CA SER A 24 -16.91 9.61 15.58
C SER A 24 -16.86 8.84 16.90
N SER A 25 -17.72 7.82 17.06
CA SER A 25 -17.68 6.88 18.18
C SER A 25 -16.60 5.81 18.05
N VAL A 26 -16.01 5.63 16.86
CA VAL A 26 -14.94 4.66 16.62
C VAL A 26 -13.60 5.39 16.71
N ILE A 27 -12.72 4.89 17.57
CA ILE A 27 -11.41 5.49 17.80
C ILE A 27 -10.30 4.57 17.28
N VAL A 28 -9.41 5.12 16.46
CA VAL A 28 -8.18 4.48 16.01
C VAL A 28 -7.01 5.13 16.74
N ALA A 29 -6.31 4.39 17.59
CA ALA A 29 -5.04 4.85 18.16
C ALA A 29 -3.93 4.72 17.12
N VAL A 30 -3.21 5.82 16.89
CA VAL A 30 -2.01 5.85 16.04
C VAL A 30 -0.82 5.95 16.98
N ILE A 31 -0.14 4.82 17.20
CA ILE A 31 1.06 4.72 18.02
C ILE A 31 2.27 4.91 17.11
N ASP A 32 2.86 6.11 17.15
CA ASP A 32 3.81 6.58 16.12
C ASP A 32 4.70 7.77 16.61
N THR A 33 5.22 8.61 15.71
CA THR A 33 6.05 9.81 16.01
C THR A 33 5.30 10.96 16.68
N GLY A 34 4.00 10.78 16.92
CA GLY A 34 3.06 11.86 17.21
C GLY A 34 2.31 12.29 15.94
N VAL A 35 1.50 13.33 16.06
CA VAL A 35 0.73 13.86 14.92
C VAL A 35 0.81 15.37 14.93
N ALA A 36 1.02 16.00 13.78
CA ALA A 36 0.91 17.44 13.62
C ALA A 36 -0.53 17.91 13.87
N LEU A 37 -0.86 18.21 15.14
CA LEU A 37 -2.24 18.41 15.60
C LEU A 37 -2.94 19.60 14.93
N GLY A 38 -2.16 20.59 14.50
CA GLY A 38 -2.65 21.77 13.80
C GLY A 38 -2.83 21.60 12.29
N HIS A 39 -2.57 20.42 11.71
CA HIS A 39 -2.74 20.21 10.28
C HIS A 39 -4.20 20.48 9.86
N PRO A 40 -4.46 21.38 8.89
CA PRO A 40 -5.83 21.81 8.56
C PRO A 40 -6.72 20.67 8.08
N ASP A 41 -6.13 19.68 7.43
CA ASP A 41 -6.81 18.47 6.93
C ASP A 41 -7.01 17.39 8.01
N LEU A 42 -6.53 17.62 9.24
CA LEU A 42 -6.79 16.78 10.41
C LEU A 42 -7.66 17.51 11.45
N ALA A 43 -8.10 18.74 11.15
CA ALA A 43 -8.87 19.56 12.06
C ALA A 43 -10.19 18.85 12.45
N GLY A 44 -10.37 18.65 13.76
CA GLY A 44 -11.55 17.98 14.33
C GLY A 44 -11.53 16.45 14.23
N GLN A 45 -10.44 15.85 13.76
CA GLN A 45 -10.28 14.39 13.66
C GLN A 45 -9.63 13.74 14.87
N MET A 46 -9.11 14.53 15.83
CA MET A 46 -8.39 14.04 17.00
C MET A 46 -9.31 13.91 18.22
N VAL A 47 -9.10 12.86 19.02
CA VAL A 47 -9.41 12.85 20.46
C VAL A 47 -8.13 13.14 21.26
N ALA A 48 -8.25 13.28 22.59
CA ALA A 48 -7.08 13.44 23.45
C ALA A 48 -6.14 12.23 23.31
N GLY A 49 -4.88 12.52 23.00
CA GLY A 49 -3.80 11.56 22.93
C GLY A 49 -2.85 11.66 24.12
N TYR A 50 -1.62 11.17 23.95
CA TYR A 50 -0.58 11.23 24.98
C TYR A 50 0.81 11.00 24.37
N ASP A 51 1.83 11.60 24.96
CA ASP A 51 3.23 11.33 24.67
C ASP A 51 3.84 10.39 25.70
N PHE A 52 4.37 9.26 25.22
CA PHE A 52 5.01 8.22 26.01
C PHE A 52 6.53 8.19 25.83
N VAL A 53 7.13 9.08 25.04
CA VAL A 53 8.59 9.15 24.88
C VAL A 53 9.20 9.57 26.23
N SER A 54 9.79 8.62 26.93
CA SER A 54 10.31 8.82 28.29
C SER A 54 11.63 9.58 28.33
N SER A 55 12.43 9.46 27.27
CA SER A 55 13.75 10.08 27.12
C SER A 55 13.64 11.52 26.61
N VAL A 56 14.01 12.49 27.45
CA VAL A 56 14.03 13.93 27.12
C VAL A 56 14.90 14.24 25.88
N THR A 57 15.97 13.48 25.67
CA THR A 57 16.84 13.67 24.49
C THR A 57 16.23 13.12 23.21
N THR A 58 15.37 12.11 23.33
CA THR A 58 14.69 11.48 22.20
C THR A 58 13.41 12.26 21.87
N SER A 59 12.69 12.76 22.87
CA SER A 59 11.42 13.46 22.69
C SER A 59 11.56 14.79 21.94
N MET A 60 12.68 15.51 22.08
CA MET A 60 12.93 16.80 21.41
C MET A 60 11.89 17.91 21.68
N ASP A 61 11.08 17.76 22.73
CA ASP A 61 10.08 18.75 23.21
C ASP A 61 10.47 19.40 24.55
N GLY A 62 11.47 18.85 25.25
CA GLY A 62 12.03 19.39 26.48
C GLY A 62 11.62 18.66 27.76
N ASN A 63 10.86 17.57 27.67
CA ASN A 63 10.41 16.76 28.80
C ASN A 63 10.31 15.27 28.42
N GLY A 64 9.89 14.43 29.37
CA GLY A 64 9.46 13.05 29.05
C GLY A 64 7.93 12.99 29.09
N ILE A 65 7.39 11.77 29.21
CA ILE A 65 5.94 11.43 29.30
C ILE A 65 5.03 12.59 29.72
N ASP A 66 4.14 13.02 28.82
CA ASP A 66 3.26 14.17 29.01
C ASP A 66 2.03 14.13 28.08
N PRO A 67 1.00 14.99 28.27
CA PRO A 67 -0.26 14.88 27.54
C PRO A 67 -0.26 15.53 26.15
N ASP A 68 0.86 16.03 25.62
CA ASP A 68 0.97 16.69 24.31
C ASP A 68 1.63 15.78 23.25
N PRO A 69 0.85 15.06 22.42
CA PRO A 69 1.38 14.18 21.38
C PRO A 69 1.67 14.89 20.06
N ASP A 70 1.81 16.23 20.03
CA ASP A 70 2.23 16.92 18.81
C ASP A 70 3.62 16.43 18.38
N ASP A 71 3.83 16.29 17.07
CA ASP A 71 5.09 15.78 16.53
C ASP A 71 6.09 16.94 16.34
N PRO A 72 7.13 17.12 17.18
CA PRO A 72 8.10 18.21 17.01
C PRO A 72 9.03 18.02 15.80
N GLY A 73 8.93 16.90 15.08
CA GLY A 73 9.89 16.41 14.11
C GLY A 73 10.80 15.35 14.74
N ASP A 74 11.36 14.47 13.93
CA ASP A 74 12.24 13.37 14.32
C ASP A 74 13.60 13.41 13.61
N SER A 75 13.97 14.53 12.97
CA SER A 75 15.25 14.66 12.25
C SER A 75 16.44 14.17 13.09
N PRO A 76 17.27 13.24 12.56
CA PRO A 76 18.50 12.84 13.24
C PRO A 76 19.56 13.95 13.23
N GLY A 77 19.37 14.99 12.41
CA GLY A 77 20.35 16.01 12.07
C GLY A 77 21.01 15.73 10.72
N TYR A 78 22.17 16.34 10.48
CA TYR A 78 23.00 16.11 9.28
C TYR A 78 22.31 16.40 7.93
N GLY A 79 21.33 17.29 7.91
CA GLY A 79 20.58 17.65 6.70
C GLY A 79 19.45 16.67 6.34
N ILE A 80 19.22 15.65 7.15
CA ILE A 80 18.09 14.73 6.99
C ILE A 80 16.84 15.40 7.56
N SER A 81 15.78 15.52 6.77
CA SER A 81 14.52 16.13 7.21
C SER A 81 13.73 15.19 8.12
N SER A 82 12.85 15.74 8.95
CA SER A 82 11.93 14.91 9.76
C SER A 82 10.93 14.17 8.86
N SER A 83 10.53 12.98 9.29
CA SER A 83 9.59 12.10 8.61
C SER A 83 8.14 12.58 8.73
N PHE A 84 7.75 13.13 9.88
CA PHE A 84 6.35 13.36 10.25
C PHE A 84 5.46 12.14 10.00
N HIS A 85 6.02 10.96 10.26
CA HIS A 85 5.47 9.66 9.90
C HIS A 85 4.07 9.43 10.48
N GLY A 86 3.86 9.72 11.77
CA GLY A 86 2.55 9.56 12.41
C GLY A 86 1.48 10.49 11.85
N THR A 87 1.86 11.67 11.32
CA THR A 87 0.92 12.56 10.60
C THR A 87 0.46 11.94 9.29
N HIS A 88 1.36 11.26 8.56
CA HIS A 88 1.03 10.57 7.31
C HIS A 88 0.12 9.38 7.56
N VAL A 89 0.44 8.59 8.58
CA VAL A 89 -0.37 7.45 9.05
C VAL A 89 -1.77 7.92 9.48
N ALA A 90 -1.87 8.96 10.33
CA ALA A 90 -3.14 9.49 10.80
C ALA A 90 -4.01 10.04 9.66
N GLY A 91 -3.40 10.73 8.69
CA GLY A 91 -4.11 11.19 7.49
C GLY A 91 -4.66 10.06 6.65
N THR A 92 -3.89 8.98 6.49
CA THR A 92 -4.33 7.80 5.74
C THR A 92 -5.55 7.16 6.41
N VAL A 93 -5.59 7.10 7.75
CA VAL A 93 -6.74 6.57 8.50
C VAL A 93 -7.95 7.50 8.40
N ALA A 94 -7.82 8.80 8.72
CA ALA A 94 -8.99 9.66 8.93
C ALA A 94 -8.75 11.15 8.59
N ALA A 95 -7.96 11.47 7.55
CA ALA A 95 -7.95 12.82 7.01
C ALA A 95 -9.38 13.30 6.70
N ARG A 96 -9.63 14.58 6.95
CA ARG A 96 -10.92 15.21 6.79
C ARG A 96 -11.29 15.30 5.32
N THR A 97 -12.25 14.48 4.92
CA THR A 97 -12.72 14.45 3.53
C THR A 97 -13.92 15.35 3.28
N ASN A 98 -14.20 15.65 2.00
CA ASN A 98 -15.30 16.51 1.54
C ASN A 98 -15.24 17.95 2.08
N ASN A 99 -14.04 18.41 2.41
CA ASN A 99 -13.76 19.79 2.87
C ASN A 99 -13.13 20.67 1.78
N THR A 100 -13.07 20.19 0.53
CA THR A 100 -12.44 20.85 -0.65
C THR A 100 -10.93 21.11 -0.54
N THR A 101 -10.26 20.57 0.47
CA THR A 101 -8.82 20.74 0.73
C THR A 101 -8.14 19.37 0.70
N GLY A 102 -6.84 19.35 0.39
CA GLY A 102 -5.99 18.20 0.73
C GLY A 102 -6.43 16.85 0.17
N VAL A 103 -6.41 15.85 1.05
CA VAL A 103 -6.59 14.43 0.76
C VAL A 103 -7.87 13.89 1.41
N ALA A 104 -8.18 12.63 1.19
CA ALA A 104 -9.18 11.88 1.95
C ALA A 104 -8.50 10.93 2.95
N GLY A 105 -9.23 10.46 3.95
CA GLY A 105 -8.84 9.33 4.81
C GLY A 105 -9.79 8.13 4.68
N VAL A 106 -9.32 6.92 4.98
CA VAL A 106 -10.09 5.66 4.84
C VAL A 106 -11.43 5.71 5.60
N ALA A 107 -11.39 6.06 6.88
CA ALA A 107 -12.55 6.19 7.76
C ALA A 107 -12.69 7.65 8.22
N TRP A 108 -12.97 8.56 7.28
CA TRP A 108 -12.89 10.01 7.50
C TRP A 108 -13.89 10.59 8.51
N ASN A 109 -14.83 9.79 9.04
CA ASN A 109 -15.67 10.15 10.18
C ASN A 109 -15.24 9.52 11.52
N ALA A 110 -14.26 8.62 11.54
CA ALA A 110 -13.64 8.10 12.76
C ALA A 110 -12.84 9.18 13.51
N ARG A 111 -12.29 8.84 14.67
CA ARG A 111 -11.37 9.72 15.40
C ARG A 111 -10.02 9.05 15.63
N ILE A 112 -8.97 9.86 15.59
CA ILE A 112 -7.60 9.45 15.86
C ILE A 112 -7.26 9.76 17.32
N MET A 113 -6.70 8.78 18.02
CA MET A 113 -6.02 8.96 19.30
C MET A 113 -4.51 8.97 19.02
N PRO A 114 -3.86 10.13 18.93
CA PRO A 114 -2.43 10.22 18.65
C PRO A 114 -1.63 9.79 19.90
N LEU A 115 -0.82 8.75 19.78
CA LEU A 115 0.03 8.26 20.87
C LEU A 115 1.48 8.30 20.41
N ARG A 116 2.23 9.28 20.94
CA ARG A 116 3.61 9.50 20.55
C ARG A 116 4.53 8.56 21.33
N VAL A 117 5.32 7.77 20.61
CA VAL A 117 6.28 6.79 21.18
C VAL A 117 7.63 6.80 20.46
N LEU A 118 7.69 7.44 19.29
CA LEU A 118 8.91 7.63 18.51
C LEU A 118 9.29 9.10 18.53
N GLY A 119 10.58 9.38 18.76
CA GLY A 119 11.14 10.72 18.72
C GLY A 119 12.30 10.80 17.74
N ARG A 120 13.36 11.52 18.11
CA ARG A 120 14.57 11.72 17.29
C ARG A 120 15.05 10.44 16.62
N ALA A 121 15.37 10.54 15.34
CA ALA A 121 15.80 9.45 14.46
C ALA A 121 14.76 8.31 14.33
N GLY A 122 13.49 8.56 14.63
CA GLY A 122 12.44 7.54 14.67
C GLY A 122 12.60 6.56 15.84
N GLU A 123 13.40 6.91 16.86
CA GLU A 123 13.71 6.00 17.96
C GLU A 123 12.63 6.02 19.03
N GLY A 124 12.33 4.84 19.57
CA GLY A 124 11.48 4.61 20.73
C GLY A 124 11.87 3.32 21.44
N THR A 125 11.29 3.07 22.62
CA THR A 125 11.53 1.83 23.36
C THR A 125 10.30 0.93 23.34
N ASP A 126 10.50 -0.39 23.31
CA ASP A 126 9.39 -1.35 23.45
C ASP A 126 8.58 -1.14 24.72
N TYR A 127 9.19 -0.58 25.76
CA TYR A 127 8.52 -0.24 27.00
C TYR A 127 7.54 0.92 26.78
N ASP A 128 7.99 2.03 26.20
CA ASP A 128 7.14 3.19 25.90
C ASP A 128 6.00 2.82 24.95
N ILE A 129 6.29 2.00 23.93
CA ILE A 129 5.29 1.43 23.02
C ILE A 129 4.27 0.59 23.80
N ALA A 130 4.72 -0.29 24.70
CA ALA A 130 3.82 -1.09 25.53
C ALA A 130 2.93 -0.22 26.44
N GLN A 131 3.43 0.90 26.96
CA GLN A 131 2.63 1.83 27.76
C GLN A 131 1.55 2.52 26.92
N ALA A 132 1.89 2.94 25.69
CA ALA A 132 0.92 3.50 24.75
C ALA A 132 -0.17 2.48 24.37
N VAL A 133 0.19 1.22 24.10
CA VAL A 133 -0.77 0.14 23.84
C VAL A 133 -1.73 -0.04 25.02
N ARG A 134 -1.22 0.02 26.25
CA ARG A 134 -2.05 -0.07 27.47
C ARG A 134 -2.96 1.15 27.62
N TYR A 135 -2.46 2.35 27.39
CA TYR A 135 -3.27 3.58 27.40
C TYR A 135 -4.39 3.50 26.38
N ALA A 136 -4.09 3.16 25.12
CA ALA A 136 -5.08 2.99 24.06
C ALA A 136 -6.19 2.00 24.46
N ALA A 137 -5.83 0.91 25.13
CA ALA A 137 -6.77 -0.10 25.61
C ALA A 137 -7.55 0.29 26.89
N GLY A 138 -7.30 1.47 27.46
CA GLY A 138 -7.92 1.91 28.72
C GLY A 138 -7.39 1.18 29.95
N LEU A 139 -6.14 0.70 29.90
CA LEU A 139 -5.48 -0.04 30.97
C LEU A 139 -4.46 0.83 31.72
N SER A 140 -4.17 0.46 32.98
CA SER A 140 -3.15 1.12 33.79
C SER A 140 -1.80 1.15 33.07
N ASN A 141 -1.20 2.33 33.03
CA ASN A 141 0.03 2.64 32.32
C ASN A 141 0.81 3.74 33.07
N ASP A 142 2.03 4.03 32.61
CA ASP A 142 2.98 4.90 33.30
C ASP A 142 2.65 6.40 33.24
N SER A 143 1.73 6.84 32.37
CA SER A 143 1.22 8.23 32.44
C SER A 143 0.42 8.50 33.72
N GLY A 144 -0.05 7.42 34.40
CA GLY A 144 -0.98 7.52 35.51
C GLY A 144 -2.39 8.00 35.10
N THR A 145 -2.66 8.13 33.80
CA THR A 145 -3.95 8.57 33.25
C THR A 145 -4.55 7.52 32.32
N LEU A 146 -5.85 7.65 32.06
CA LEU A 146 -6.59 6.80 31.13
C LEU A 146 -7.32 7.69 30.12
N PRO A 147 -7.49 7.25 28.86
CA PRO A 147 -8.29 7.99 27.90
C PRO A 147 -9.76 7.98 28.32
N ALA A 148 -10.51 9.00 27.88
CA ALA A 148 -11.95 9.09 28.12
C ALA A 148 -12.73 7.92 27.49
N GLN A 149 -12.25 7.42 26.37
CA GLN A 149 -12.74 6.23 25.67
C GLN A 149 -11.52 5.46 25.15
N ARG A 150 -11.51 4.13 25.33
CA ARG A 150 -10.48 3.27 24.74
C ARG A 150 -10.57 3.28 23.20
N ALA A 151 -9.46 3.00 22.53
CA ALA A 151 -9.42 2.77 21.10
C ALA A 151 -10.08 1.42 20.74
N ASP A 152 -10.77 1.40 19.61
CA ASP A 152 -11.32 0.20 18.99
C ASP A 152 -10.26 -0.53 18.16
N VAL A 153 -9.37 0.26 17.54
CA VAL A 153 -8.28 -0.21 16.68
C VAL A 153 -6.99 0.47 17.10
N ILE A 154 -5.89 -0.27 17.13
CA ILE A 154 -4.54 0.24 17.40
C ILE A 154 -3.71 0.01 16.14
N ASN A 155 -3.21 1.09 15.54
CA ASN A 155 -2.26 1.06 14.44
C ASN A 155 -0.84 1.27 14.97
N MET A 156 0.04 0.32 14.72
CA MET A 156 1.48 0.41 14.98
C MET A 156 2.23 0.28 13.65
N SER A 157 2.42 1.40 12.97
CA SER A 157 3.24 1.50 11.75
C SER A 157 4.72 1.66 12.12
N LEU A 158 5.20 0.75 12.96
CA LEU A 158 6.55 0.76 13.50
C LEU A 158 7.04 -0.66 13.62
N GLY A 159 8.35 -0.83 13.72
CA GLY A 159 8.90 -2.15 13.91
C GLY A 159 10.39 -2.12 14.15
N GLY A 160 10.85 -3.23 14.70
CA GLY A 160 12.25 -3.46 14.94
C GLY A 160 12.52 -4.95 15.18
N PRO A 161 13.78 -5.34 15.12
CA PRO A 161 14.20 -6.69 15.44
C PRO A 161 14.17 -6.95 16.95
N GLY A 162 14.04 -8.22 17.31
CA GLY A 162 14.12 -8.67 18.70
C GLY A 162 12.76 -8.76 19.37
N SER A 163 12.54 -9.86 20.09
CA SER A 163 11.28 -10.09 20.79
C SER A 163 11.25 -9.37 22.14
N SER A 164 10.08 -8.84 22.49
CA SER A 164 9.85 -8.17 23.77
C SER A 164 8.65 -8.77 24.49
N SER A 165 8.91 -9.39 25.65
CA SER A 165 7.84 -9.94 26.49
C SER A 165 6.94 -8.87 27.08
N VAL A 166 7.48 -7.66 27.31
CA VAL A 166 6.71 -6.52 27.82
C VAL A 166 5.70 -6.07 26.77
N LEU A 167 6.13 -5.89 25.52
CA LEU A 167 5.26 -5.50 24.42
C LEU A 167 4.25 -6.60 24.07
N ALA A 168 4.68 -7.87 24.04
CA ALA A 168 3.77 -8.99 23.83
C ALA A 168 2.67 -9.08 24.89
N ASN A 169 3.01 -8.87 26.17
CA ASN A 169 2.02 -8.85 27.25
C ASN A 169 1.04 -7.68 27.12
N ALA A 170 1.50 -6.51 26.66
CA ALA A 170 0.63 -5.36 26.40
C ALA A 170 -0.34 -5.63 25.24
N VAL A 171 0.15 -6.24 24.15
CA VAL A 171 -0.67 -6.66 23.00
C VAL A 171 -1.76 -7.64 23.44
N VAL A 172 -1.40 -8.68 24.20
CA VAL A 172 -2.38 -9.65 24.73
C VAL A 172 -3.43 -8.96 25.59
N ALA A 173 -3.03 -8.06 26.50
CA ALA A 173 -3.95 -7.34 27.37
C ALA A 173 -4.88 -6.39 26.60
N ALA A 174 -4.37 -5.67 25.60
CA ALA A 174 -5.16 -4.80 24.75
C ALA A 174 -6.18 -5.58 23.90
N ARG A 175 -5.77 -6.73 23.37
CA ARG A 175 -6.68 -7.62 22.63
C ARG A 175 -7.77 -8.20 23.53
N GLN A 176 -7.45 -8.56 24.78
CA GLN A 176 -8.45 -8.96 25.78
C GLN A 176 -9.42 -7.83 26.16
N ALA A 177 -8.98 -6.57 26.09
CA ALA A 177 -9.84 -5.39 26.24
C ALA A 177 -10.68 -5.08 24.98
N GLY A 178 -10.54 -5.89 23.93
CA GLY A 178 -11.33 -5.84 22.70
C GLY A 178 -10.75 -4.97 21.59
N ALA A 179 -9.50 -4.51 21.71
CA ALA A 179 -8.83 -3.75 20.65
C ALA A 179 -8.31 -4.68 19.55
N ILE A 180 -8.55 -4.30 18.30
CA ILE A 180 -7.90 -4.94 17.13
C ILE A 180 -6.57 -4.23 16.89
N ILE A 181 -5.48 -4.99 16.80
CA ILE A 181 -4.12 -4.45 16.74
C ILE A 181 -3.55 -4.74 15.36
N VAL A 182 -3.24 -3.69 14.62
CA VAL A 182 -2.72 -3.73 13.24
C VAL A 182 -1.27 -3.26 13.25
N THR A 183 -0.38 -4.01 12.61
CA THR A 183 1.07 -3.76 12.61
C THR A 183 1.64 -3.80 11.20
N ALA A 184 2.70 -3.05 10.94
CA ALA A 184 3.47 -3.13 9.71
C ALA A 184 4.43 -4.35 9.71
N ALA A 185 4.55 -5.05 8.58
CA ALA A 185 5.42 -6.22 8.48
C ALA A 185 6.93 -5.88 8.45
N GLY A 186 7.30 -4.66 8.09
CA GLY A 186 8.68 -4.20 7.93
C GLY A 186 9.10 -4.06 6.46
N ASN A 187 10.22 -3.38 6.21
CA ASN A 187 10.58 -2.85 4.89
C ASN A 187 12.00 -3.28 4.44
N GLU A 188 12.42 -4.49 4.80
CA GLU A 188 13.78 -4.98 4.58
C GLU A 188 13.85 -6.10 3.54
N SER A 189 12.74 -6.37 2.83
CA SER A 189 12.60 -7.48 1.88
C SER A 189 13.01 -8.82 2.50
N THR A 190 12.62 -9.04 3.76
CA THR A 190 13.05 -10.21 4.53
C THR A 190 11.91 -10.85 5.31
N SER A 191 12.24 -11.86 6.12
CA SER A 191 11.26 -12.56 6.94
C SER A 191 10.61 -11.66 7.99
N ALA A 192 9.30 -11.44 7.86
CA ALA A 192 8.45 -10.75 8.82
C ALA A 192 8.41 -11.46 10.19
N ASP A 193 8.78 -12.74 10.24
CA ASP A 193 8.73 -13.56 11.45
C ASP A 193 9.78 -13.15 12.51
N ASN A 194 10.72 -12.27 12.12
CA ASN A 194 11.74 -11.69 12.99
C ASN A 194 11.54 -10.18 13.23
N SER A 195 10.43 -9.61 12.76
CA SER A 195 10.10 -8.18 12.89
C SER A 195 8.99 -7.99 13.94
N PHE A 196 9.27 -7.24 15.00
CA PHE A 196 8.34 -7.00 16.10
C PHE A 196 7.89 -5.53 16.09
N PRO A 197 6.61 -5.23 16.41
CA PRO A 197 5.59 -6.12 16.97
C PRO A 197 4.89 -7.05 15.95
N GLY A 198 5.19 -6.98 14.65
CA GLY A 198 4.52 -7.77 13.62
C GLY A 198 4.49 -9.29 13.83
N ALA A 199 5.54 -9.84 14.44
CA ALA A 199 5.65 -11.25 14.77
C ALA A 199 4.97 -11.66 16.09
N ILE A 200 4.35 -10.73 16.82
CA ILE A 200 3.63 -11.04 18.07
C ILE A 200 2.30 -11.72 17.74
N THR A 201 2.06 -12.91 18.29
CA THR A 201 0.78 -13.60 18.13
C THR A 201 -0.41 -12.72 18.53
N GLY A 202 -1.41 -12.64 17.65
CA GLY A 202 -2.65 -11.92 17.88
C GLY A 202 -2.69 -10.50 17.31
N VAL A 203 -1.61 -10.03 16.67
CA VAL A 203 -1.65 -8.83 15.82
C VAL A 203 -2.06 -9.19 14.39
N VAL A 204 -2.57 -8.19 13.66
CA VAL A 204 -2.84 -8.24 12.23
C VAL A 204 -1.63 -7.64 11.52
N ASN A 205 -0.71 -8.48 11.09
CA ASN A 205 0.53 -8.03 10.45
C ASN A 205 0.31 -7.79 8.95
N VAL A 206 0.66 -6.59 8.47
CA VAL A 206 0.28 -6.09 7.15
C VAL A 206 1.50 -5.95 6.24
N SER A 207 1.52 -6.71 5.14
CA SER A 207 2.48 -6.51 4.04
C SER A 207 2.00 -5.44 3.06
N ALA A 208 2.92 -4.92 2.26
CA ALA A 208 2.65 -3.83 1.32
C ALA A 208 2.52 -4.34 -0.11
N VAL A 209 1.51 -3.84 -0.82
CA VAL A 209 1.41 -3.97 -2.28
C VAL A 209 1.55 -2.63 -2.98
N ASP A 210 2.00 -2.68 -4.23
CA ASP A 210 2.01 -1.55 -5.14
C ASP A 210 0.69 -1.42 -5.94
N GLN A 211 0.66 -0.46 -6.87
CA GLN A 211 -0.49 -0.19 -7.73
C GLN A 211 -0.85 -1.34 -8.68
N ALA A 212 0.10 -2.22 -9.01
CA ALA A 212 -0.14 -3.43 -9.79
C ALA A 212 -0.61 -4.62 -8.94
N ARG A 213 -0.88 -4.42 -7.64
CA ARG A 213 -1.23 -5.49 -6.69
C ARG A 213 -0.10 -6.51 -6.52
N SER A 214 1.12 -6.14 -6.88
CA SER A 214 2.30 -6.95 -6.61
C SER A 214 2.84 -6.61 -5.23
N LEU A 215 3.52 -7.56 -4.59
CA LEU A 215 4.23 -7.29 -3.35
C LEU A 215 5.23 -6.16 -3.61
N ALA A 216 5.18 -5.11 -2.80
CA ALA A 216 6.11 -4.00 -2.93
C ALA A 216 7.54 -4.50 -2.68
N PRO A 217 8.56 -4.03 -3.43
CA PRO A 217 9.89 -4.63 -3.43
C PRO A 217 10.57 -4.63 -2.06
N TYR A 218 10.25 -3.65 -1.20
CA TYR A 218 10.76 -3.54 0.16
C TYR A 218 9.99 -4.39 1.18
N SER A 219 8.78 -4.87 0.88
CA SER A 219 7.90 -5.46 1.89
C SER A 219 8.50 -6.73 2.47
N ASN A 220 8.52 -6.83 3.80
CA ASN A 220 8.75 -8.12 4.44
C ASN A 220 7.60 -9.10 4.14
N PHE A 221 7.93 -10.37 4.20
CA PHE A 221 7.06 -11.52 3.92
C PHE A 221 7.31 -12.62 4.93
N GLY A 222 6.35 -13.50 5.18
CA GLY A 222 6.55 -14.61 6.12
C GLY A 222 5.26 -15.20 6.67
N SER A 223 5.43 -16.17 7.55
CA SER A 223 4.30 -16.90 8.14
C SER A 223 3.45 -16.06 9.09
N THR A 224 3.95 -14.90 9.52
CA THR A 224 3.26 -13.93 10.39
C THR A 224 2.39 -12.93 9.62
N VAL A 225 2.56 -12.77 8.30
CA VAL A 225 1.72 -11.88 7.48
C VAL A 225 0.27 -12.36 7.50
N ALA A 226 -0.66 -11.48 7.88
CA ALA A 226 -2.08 -11.79 7.99
C ALA A 226 -2.86 -11.31 6.76
N VAL A 227 -2.51 -10.15 6.22
CA VAL A 227 -3.22 -9.48 5.13
C VAL A 227 -2.25 -8.54 4.42
N CYS A 228 -2.55 -8.13 3.20
CA CYS A 228 -1.82 -7.05 2.53
C CYS A 228 -2.71 -5.84 2.23
N ALA A 229 -2.09 -4.68 2.10
CA ALA A 229 -2.75 -3.44 1.76
C ALA A 229 -1.81 -2.52 0.94
N PRO A 230 -2.34 -1.45 0.31
CA PRO A 230 -1.51 -0.57 -0.51
C PRO A 230 -0.44 0.12 0.34
N GLY A 231 0.82 -0.20 0.06
CA GLY A 231 2.00 0.47 0.64
C GLY A 231 2.72 1.36 -0.37
N GLY A 232 2.50 1.17 -1.66
CA GLY A 232 3.06 1.99 -2.74
C GLY A 232 4.51 1.68 -3.08
N ASP A 233 5.02 2.36 -4.10
CA ASP A 233 6.38 2.23 -4.61
C ASP A 233 6.81 3.57 -5.19
N LEU A 234 7.70 4.29 -4.50
CA LEU A 234 8.13 5.61 -4.95
C LEU A 234 9.02 5.57 -6.20
N ASN A 235 9.50 4.39 -6.58
CA ASN A 235 10.36 4.18 -7.74
C ASN A 235 9.58 3.76 -8.99
N ALA A 236 8.25 3.75 -8.93
CA ALA A 236 7.38 3.38 -10.04
C ALA A 236 6.37 4.49 -10.37
N ASP A 237 6.01 4.57 -11.66
CA ASP A 237 4.88 5.35 -12.20
C ASP A 237 4.13 4.40 -13.16
N ARG A 238 3.36 3.47 -12.58
CA ARG A 238 2.69 2.39 -13.33
C ARG A 238 1.43 2.88 -14.01
N ASP A 239 0.82 3.96 -13.52
CA ASP A 239 -0.35 4.54 -14.18
C ASP A 239 -0.01 5.62 -15.22
N GLY A 240 1.25 6.02 -15.32
CA GLY A 240 1.77 6.92 -16.34
C GLY A 240 1.26 8.35 -16.18
N ASP A 241 0.89 8.77 -14.97
CA ASP A 241 0.42 10.12 -14.69
C ASP A 241 1.56 11.14 -14.49
N GLY A 242 2.81 10.66 -14.39
CA GLY A 242 4.02 11.45 -14.22
C GLY A 242 4.38 11.72 -12.75
N LEU A 243 3.76 11.02 -11.81
CA LEU A 243 4.07 11.04 -10.37
C LEU A 243 4.43 9.62 -9.92
N SER A 244 5.15 9.53 -8.80
CA SER A 244 5.45 8.23 -8.19
C SER A 244 4.21 7.59 -7.57
N ASP A 245 4.08 6.26 -7.69
CA ASP A 245 3.00 5.42 -7.15
C ASP A 245 3.12 5.21 -5.63
N GLY A 246 3.47 6.25 -4.87
CA GLY A 246 3.45 6.21 -3.41
C GLY A 246 2.06 6.38 -2.83
N VAL A 247 1.96 6.24 -1.52
CA VAL A 247 0.75 6.56 -0.75
C VAL A 247 0.77 8.04 -0.37
N LEU A 248 -0.13 8.82 -0.96
CA LEU A 248 -0.31 10.24 -0.64
C LEU A 248 -1.10 10.44 0.66
N SER A 249 -0.53 11.22 1.59
CA SER A 249 -1.20 11.65 2.82
C SER A 249 -0.66 12.98 3.37
N THR A 250 -1.19 13.41 4.52
CA THR A 250 -0.83 14.64 5.26
C THR A 250 0.54 14.54 5.91
N ILE A 251 1.34 15.60 5.87
CA ILE A 251 2.62 15.72 6.59
C ILE A 251 2.81 17.14 7.14
N LYS A 252 3.83 17.34 7.97
CA LYS A 252 4.37 18.66 8.30
C LYS A 252 5.77 18.80 7.65
N LYS A 253 6.35 19.99 7.70
CA LYS A 253 7.74 20.26 7.33
C LYS A 253 8.48 20.79 8.55
N ASP A 254 9.81 20.66 8.56
CA ASP A 254 10.66 21.17 9.64
C ASP A 254 10.55 22.69 9.85
N ASP A 255 10.14 23.44 8.82
CA ASP A 255 9.84 24.87 8.92
C ASP A 255 8.44 25.19 9.48
N GLY A 256 7.72 24.17 9.96
CA GLY A 256 6.39 24.25 10.57
C GLY A 256 5.23 24.29 9.57
N ARG A 257 5.48 24.30 8.26
CA ARG A 257 4.39 24.32 7.27
C ARG A 257 3.75 22.96 7.12
N TYR A 258 2.41 22.94 7.07
CA TYR A 258 1.62 21.75 6.73
C TYR A 258 1.71 21.46 5.23
N ASN A 259 1.78 20.19 4.85
CA ASN A 259 1.95 19.76 3.46
C ASN A 259 1.37 18.35 3.23
N TYR A 260 1.52 17.84 2.01
CA TYR A 260 1.18 16.47 1.64
C TYR A 260 2.39 15.84 0.92
N ALA A 261 2.56 14.53 1.08
CA ALA A 261 3.63 13.79 0.43
C ALA A 261 3.24 12.34 0.14
N PHE A 262 3.84 11.81 -0.93
CA PHE A 262 3.85 10.39 -1.22
C PHE A 262 4.94 9.71 -0.38
N TYR A 263 4.57 8.68 0.39
CA TYR A 263 5.50 7.76 1.05
C TYR A 263 5.22 6.33 0.58
N ASP A 264 6.22 5.46 0.68
CA ASP A 264 6.06 4.03 0.54
C ASP A 264 6.47 3.30 1.83
N GLY A 265 5.88 2.12 2.03
CA GLY A 265 6.18 1.29 3.20
C GLY A 265 5.01 0.41 3.63
N THR A 266 5.32 -0.66 4.34
CA THR A 266 4.33 -1.40 5.15
C THR A 266 3.69 -0.51 6.21
N SER A 267 4.39 0.55 6.63
CA SER A 267 3.85 1.65 7.44
C SER A 267 2.68 2.38 6.80
N MET A 268 2.62 2.46 5.46
CA MET A 268 1.53 3.07 4.71
C MET A 268 0.43 2.05 4.40
N ALA A 269 0.75 0.76 4.31
CA ALA A 269 -0.23 -0.32 4.18
C ALA A 269 -1.05 -0.52 5.48
N CYS A 270 -0.39 -0.53 6.63
CA CYS A 270 -0.99 -0.70 7.96
C CYS A 270 -2.23 0.22 8.23
N PRO A 271 -2.18 1.55 8.00
CA PRO A 271 -3.31 2.45 8.26
C PRO A 271 -4.50 2.24 7.32
N HIS A 272 -4.29 1.67 6.13
CA HIS A 272 -5.42 1.26 5.28
C HIS A 272 -6.24 0.17 5.97
N VAL A 273 -5.59 -0.87 6.50
CA VAL A 273 -6.27 -1.95 7.23
C VAL A 273 -6.92 -1.41 8.50
N ALA A 274 -6.19 -0.59 9.28
CA ALA A 274 -6.75 0.02 10.50
C ALA A 274 -8.00 0.87 10.21
N GLY A 275 -7.99 1.64 9.12
CA GLY A 275 -9.15 2.41 8.67
C GLY A 275 -10.31 1.51 8.23
N VAL A 276 -10.06 0.43 7.47
CA VAL A 276 -11.12 -0.52 7.08
C VAL A 276 -11.75 -1.17 8.31
N VAL A 277 -10.95 -1.58 9.30
CA VAL A 277 -11.47 -2.09 10.57
C VAL A 277 -12.33 -1.04 11.28
N ALA A 278 -11.97 0.25 11.23
CA ALA A 278 -12.80 1.31 11.80
C ALA A 278 -14.16 1.47 11.08
N LEU A 279 -14.20 1.28 9.75
CA LEU A 279 -15.46 1.22 8.99
C LEU A 279 -16.29 0.00 9.42
N MET A 280 -15.68 -1.16 9.59
CA MET A 280 -16.36 -2.37 10.10
C MET A 280 -16.92 -2.17 11.50
N LYS A 281 -16.15 -1.56 12.42
CA LYS A 281 -16.59 -1.24 13.79
C LYS A 281 -17.72 -0.22 13.83
N THR A 282 -17.89 0.57 12.76
CA THR A 282 -19.03 1.50 12.66
C THR A 282 -20.35 0.76 12.44
N VAL A 283 -20.35 -0.28 11.59
CA VAL A 283 -21.55 -1.08 11.31
C VAL A 283 -21.74 -2.21 12.31
N ASN A 284 -20.66 -2.72 12.89
CA ASN A 284 -20.68 -3.71 13.96
C ASN A 284 -19.79 -3.27 15.15
N PRO A 285 -20.33 -2.40 16.04
CA PRO A 285 -19.59 -1.93 17.22
C PRO A 285 -19.17 -3.06 18.18
N ALA A 286 -19.89 -4.19 18.17
CA ALA A 286 -19.63 -5.34 19.02
C ALA A 286 -18.53 -6.27 18.47
N MET A 287 -18.08 -6.08 17.22
CA MET A 287 -17.06 -6.92 16.60
C MET A 287 -15.81 -7.00 17.49
N THR A 288 -15.43 -8.24 17.80
CA THR A 288 -14.28 -8.58 18.64
C THR A 288 -13.04 -8.85 17.78
N PRO A 289 -11.85 -8.89 18.40
CA PRO A 289 -10.65 -9.31 17.67
C PRO A 289 -10.74 -10.73 17.11
N ALA A 290 -11.46 -11.65 17.78
CA ALA A 290 -11.62 -13.01 17.29
C ALA A 290 -12.52 -13.07 16.06
N ASP A 291 -13.58 -12.25 16.02
CA ASP A 291 -14.46 -12.15 14.85
C ASP A 291 -13.66 -11.64 13.63
N PHE A 292 -12.80 -10.64 13.82
CA PHE A 292 -11.96 -10.12 12.74
C PHE A 292 -10.94 -11.15 12.22
N ASP A 293 -10.29 -11.91 13.10
CA ASP A 293 -9.40 -13.01 12.70
C ASP A 293 -10.15 -14.07 11.87
N GLN A 294 -11.37 -14.43 12.28
CA GLN A 294 -12.22 -15.38 11.56
C GLN A 294 -12.69 -14.83 10.21
N LEU A 295 -12.98 -13.53 10.12
CA LEU A 295 -13.33 -12.87 8.86
C LEU A 295 -12.16 -12.87 7.89
N LEU A 296 -10.94 -12.57 8.34
CA LEU A 296 -9.72 -12.67 7.51
C LEU A 296 -9.51 -14.10 7.00
N ALA A 297 -9.68 -15.10 7.87
CA ALA A 297 -9.61 -16.50 7.49
C ALA A 297 -10.79 -16.96 6.60
N GLY A 298 -11.87 -16.18 6.56
CA GLY A 298 -13.17 -16.51 5.99
C GLY A 298 -13.76 -17.80 6.57
N THR A 299 -13.66 -17.94 7.89
CA THR A 299 -14.21 -19.06 8.67
C THR A 299 -15.31 -18.62 9.64
N HIS A 300 -15.69 -17.34 9.61
CA HIS A 300 -16.76 -16.81 10.46
C HIS A 300 -18.10 -17.49 10.14
N ALA A 301 -18.84 -17.93 11.15
CA ALA A 301 -20.03 -18.78 10.95
C ALA A 301 -21.22 -18.04 10.30
N GLU A 302 -21.34 -16.73 10.56
CA GLU A 302 -22.49 -15.91 10.16
C GLU A 302 -22.37 -15.29 8.76
N THR A 303 -21.24 -15.45 8.07
CA THR A 303 -21.04 -14.86 6.73
C THR A 303 -20.07 -15.69 5.89
N SER A 304 -20.36 -15.82 4.60
CA SER A 304 -19.45 -16.41 3.61
C SER A 304 -18.68 -15.37 2.80
N VAL A 305 -18.89 -14.08 3.07
CA VAL A 305 -18.24 -12.98 2.35
C VAL A 305 -16.76 -12.94 2.70
N ARG A 306 -15.90 -13.01 1.68
CA ARG A 306 -14.45 -12.87 1.83
C ARG A 306 -14.08 -11.38 1.91
N ILE A 307 -13.48 -10.96 3.02
CA ILE A 307 -13.10 -9.55 3.26
C ILE A 307 -11.79 -9.13 2.58
N VAL A 308 -11.21 -10.03 1.78
CA VAL A 308 -9.95 -9.88 1.06
C VAL A 308 -10.12 -10.39 -0.37
N ASP A 309 -9.43 -9.74 -1.31
CA ASP A 309 -9.18 -10.27 -2.65
C ASP A 309 -7.95 -11.19 -2.57
N ASP A 310 -8.14 -12.49 -2.76
CA ASP A 310 -7.05 -13.48 -2.74
C ASP A 310 -6.01 -13.17 -3.84
N LEU A 311 -4.74 -13.10 -3.45
CA LEU A 311 -3.61 -12.75 -4.31
C LEU A 311 -2.54 -13.83 -4.16
N GLY A 312 -1.77 -14.07 -5.23
CA GLY A 312 -0.72 -15.08 -5.20
C GLY A 312 -1.28 -16.50 -5.24
N ILE A 313 -0.82 -17.34 -4.33
CA ILE A 313 -1.25 -18.74 -4.26
C ILE A 313 -2.60 -18.79 -3.58
N SER A 314 -3.58 -19.48 -4.19
CA SER A 314 -4.93 -19.53 -3.64
C SER A 314 -4.95 -19.95 -2.17
N GLY A 315 -5.63 -19.16 -1.36
CA GLY A 315 -5.72 -19.32 0.08
C GLY A 315 -4.77 -18.39 0.82
N ARG A 316 -4.19 -18.88 1.92
CA ARG A 316 -3.25 -18.07 2.71
C ARG A 316 -1.83 -18.37 2.26
N ASP A 317 -1.06 -17.33 1.94
CA ASP A 317 0.36 -17.43 1.61
C ASP A 317 1.25 -16.51 2.48
N THR A 318 2.56 -16.57 2.25
CA THR A 318 3.57 -15.82 3.01
C THR A 318 3.75 -14.38 2.55
N TYR A 319 3.23 -14.00 1.40
CA TYR A 319 3.44 -12.68 0.80
C TYR A 319 2.27 -11.76 1.07
N PHE A 320 1.06 -12.24 0.84
CA PHE A 320 -0.19 -11.49 0.92
C PHE A 320 -1.04 -11.88 2.13
N GLY A 321 -0.61 -12.88 2.90
CA GLY A 321 -1.41 -13.41 4.00
C GLY A 321 -2.69 -14.03 3.43
N TYR A 322 -3.86 -13.58 3.89
CA TYR A 322 -5.14 -14.00 3.31
C TYR A 322 -5.52 -13.26 2.01
N GLY A 323 -4.78 -12.22 1.60
CA GLY A 323 -5.05 -11.44 0.40
C GLY A 323 -5.06 -9.92 0.66
N LEU A 324 -5.45 -9.17 -0.37
CA LEU A 324 -5.59 -7.71 -0.33
C LEU A 324 -6.89 -7.29 0.35
N ILE A 325 -6.83 -6.44 1.37
CA ILE A 325 -8.03 -5.98 2.08
C ILE A 325 -9.07 -5.37 1.13
N ASN A 326 -10.32 -5.81 1.22
CA ASN A 326 -11.44 -5.36 0.38
C ASN A 326 -12.48 -4.65 1.25
N ALA A 327 -12.51 -3.32 1.22
CA ALA A 327 -13.31 -2.51 2.14
C ALA A 327 -14.83 -2.72 2.02
N PRO A 328 -15.44 -2.79 0.82
CA PRO A 328 -16.87 -3.07 0.68
C PRO A 328 -17.26 -4.44 1.24
N ASN A 329 -16.49 -5.49 0.91
CA ASN A 329 -16.75 -6.82 1.43
C ASN A 329 -16.56 -6.90 2.95
N ALA A 330 -15.57 -6.19 3.49
CA ALA A 330 -15.34 -6.09 4.92
C ALA A 330 -16.54 -5.49 5.66
N ILE A 331 -17.09 -4.37 5.16
CA ILE A 331 -18.28 -3.72 5.74
C ILE A 331 -19.52 -4.61 5.61
N ARG A 332 -19.70 -5.25 4.46
CA ARG A 332 -20.81 -6.20 4.24
C ARG A 332 -20.75 -7.37 5.22
N ALA A 333 -19.60 -8.03 5.32
CA ALA A 333 -19.41 -9.15 6.23
C ALA A 333 -19.66 -8.73 7.69
N ALA A 334 -19.14 -7.57 8.10
CA ALA A 334 -19.40 -7.02 9.43
C ALA A 334 -20.89 -6.75 9.68
N SER A 335 -21.62 -6.26 8.67
CA SER A 335 -23.07 -6.01 8.75
C SER A 335 -23.87 -7.31 8.86
N GLU A 336 -23.52 -8.35 8.08
CA GLU A 336 -24.17 -9.67 8.11
C GLU A 336 -24.08 -10.33 9.49
N ILE A 337 -22.94 -10.18 10.19
CA ILE A 337 -22.76 -10.69 11.57
C ILE A 337 -23.80 -10.09 12.53
N THR A 338 -24.26 -8.87 12.31
CA THR A 338 -25.28 -8.23 13.17
C THR A 338 -26.71 -8.68 12.85
N GLY A 339 -26.89 -9.56 11.86
CA GLY A 339 -28.21 -9.95 11.34
C GLY A 339 -28.85 -8.87 10.47
N SER A 340 -28.11 -7.82 10.10
CA SER A 340 -28.59 -6.82 9.15
C SER A 340 -28.60 -7.42 7.76
N THR A 341 -29.73 -7.30 7.04
CA THR A 341 -29.81 -7.73 5.65
C THR A 341 -28.95 -6.79 4.80
N ALA A 342 -27.82 -7.30 4.29
CA ALA A 342 -27.05 -6.60 3.27
C ALA A 342 -27.95 -6.27 2.07
N SER A 343 -27.68 -5.14 1.40
CA SER A 343 -28.40 -4.80 0.16
C SER A 343 -28.23 -5.92 -0.85
N ASP A 344 -29.32 -6.34 -1.50
CA ASP A 344 -29.31 -7.30 -2.59
C ASP A 344 -29.00 -6.64 -3.95
N GLU A 345 -28.59 -5.38 -3.93
CA GLU A 345 -28.17 -4.64 -5.12
C GLU A 345 -26.68 -4.94 -5.41
N PRO A 346 -26.33 -5.20 -6.68
CA PRO A 346 -24.94 -5.36 -7.07
C PRO A 346 -24.20 -4.03 -6.92
N VAL A 347 -22.90 -4.11 -6.67
CA VAL A 347 -22.01 -2.94 -6.65
C VAL A 347 -20.84 -3.21 -7.60
N LEU A 348 -20.76 -2.41 -8.66
CA LEU A 348 -19.74 -2.53 -9.69
C LEU A 348 -18.39 -2.04 -9.15
N ARG A 349 -17.37 -2.90 -9.19
CA ARG A 349 -15.97 -2.50 -9.01
C ARG A 349 -15.14 -2.92 -10.22
N VAL A 350 -14.32 -1.98 -10.72
CA VAL A 350 -13.40 -2.20 -11.84
C VAL A 350 -11.98 -1.85 -11.41
N VAL A 351 -11.05 -2.79 -11.56
CA VAL A 351 -9.64 -2.63 -11.14
C VAL A 351 -8.68 -3.21 -12.20
N PRO A 352 -7.57 -2.53 -12.55
CA PRO A 352 -7.21 -1.16 -12.13
C PRO A 352 -8.08 -0.09 -12.81
N GLN A 353 -8.10 1.12 -12.22
CA GLN A 353 -8.83 2.28 -12.74
C GLN A 353 -7.98 3.13 -13.70
N ASP A 354 -6.66 2.94 -13.66
CA ASP A 354 -5.71 3.59 -14.54
C ASP A 354 -4.74 2.54 -15.08
N ILE A 355 -4.55 2.53 -16.39
CA ILE A 355 -3.66 1.60 -17.09
C ILE A 355 -2.66 2.43 -17.90
N SER A 356 -1.37 2.14 -17.75
CA SER A 356 -0.33 2.60 -18.67
C SER A 356 0.26 1.42 -19.42
N LEU A 357 0.18 1.48 -20.75
CA LEU A 357 0.76 0.47 -21.66
C LEU A 357 2.14 0.90 -22.20
N GLY A 358 2.63 2.07 -21.78
CA GLY A 358 3.91 2.63 -22.22
C GLY A 358 4.07 2.66 -23.74
N SER A 359 5.29 2.52 -24.23
CA SER A 359 5.62 2.46 -25.66
C SER A 359 5.57 1.04 -26.26
N ILE A 360 5.41 0.00 -25.42
CA ILE A 360 5.64 -1.40 -25.81
C ILE A 360 4.36 -2.21 -25.72
N LEU A 361 3.72 -2.27 -24.55
CA LEU A 361 2.58 -3.16 -24.33
C LEU A 361 1.44 -2.81 -25.28
N THR A 362 0.85 -3.81 -25.90
CA THR A 362 -0.35 -3.63 -26.74
C THR A 362 -1.61 -4.03 -26.01
N SER A 363 -1.52 -4.67 -24.85
CA SER A 363 -2.68 -5.11 -24.08
C SER A 363 -2.45 -5.10 -22.58
N ALA A 364 -3.54 -4.92 -21.85
CA ALA A 364 -3.65 -5.07 -20.41
C ALA A 364 -5.02 -5.68 -20.08
N SER A 365 -5.26 -6.01 -18.82
CA SER A 365 -6.55 -6.52 -18.36
C SER A 365 -7.09 -5.69 -17.20
N VAL A 366 -8.41 -5.64 -17.10
CA VAL A 366 -9.11 -5.20 -15.88
C VAL A 366 -10.00 -6.31 -15.36
N THR A 367 -10.11 -6.39 -14.05
CA THR A 367 -11.07 -7.23 -13.37
C THR A 367 -12.30 -6.41 -13.04
N VAL A 368 -13.46 -6.92 -13.48
CA VAL A 368 -14.78 -6.46 -13.04
C VAL A 368 -15.28 -7.43 -11.99
N SER A 369 -15.67 -6.92 -10.82
CA SER A 369 -16.23 -7.73 -9.74
C SER A 369 -17.48 -7.10 -9.15
N ASN A 370 -18.32 -7.94 -8.54
CA ASN A 370 -19.46 -7.53 -7.75
C ASN A 370 -19.06 -7.51 -6.27
N VAL A 371 -18.99 -6.33 -5.68
CA VAL A 371 -18.71 -6.17 -4.24
C VAL A 371 -19.97 -5.92 -3.41
N GLY A 372 -21.15 -6.00 -4.06
CA GLY A 372 -22.47 -5.92 -3.45
C GLY A 372 -23.21 -7.26 -3.45
N GLY A 373 -24.52 -7.22 -3.19
CA GLY A 373 -25.41 -8.37 -3.30
C GLY A 373 -25.83 -8.65 -4.74
N GLY A 374 -26.91 -9.40 -4.94
CA GLY A 374 -27.51 -9.61 -6.26
C GLY A 374 -26.57 -10.16 -7.34
N THR A 375 -26.92 -9.91 -8.59
CA THR A 375 -26.13 -10.30 -9.78
C THR A 375 -25.75 -9.05 -10.58
N LEU A 376 -24.46 -8.83 -10.75
CA LEU A 376 -23.93 -7.76 -11.58
C LEU A 376 -24.04 -8.14 -13.06
N SER A 377 -24.60 -7.22 -13.86
CA SER A 377 -24.65 -7.33 -15.32
C SER A 377 -24.05 -6.08 -15.95
N VAL A 378 -22.97 -6.27 -16.72
CA VAL A 378 -22.34 -5.24 -17.54
C VAL A 378 -23.02 -5.23 -18.89
N THR A 379 -23.82 -4.20 -19.14
CA THR A 379 -24.64 -4.08 -20.36
C THR A 379 -23.82 -3.65 -21.56
N SER A 380 -22.83 -2.79 -21.37
CA SER A 380 -21.90 -2.39 -22.43
C SER A 380 -20.57 -1.92 -21.87
N VAL A 381 -19.51 -2.14 -22.64
CA VAL A 381 -18.17 -1.61 -22.39
C VAL A 381 -17.70 -0.91 -23.65
N THR A 382 -17.42 0.39 -23.55
CA THR A 382 -17.13 1.24 -24.70
C THR A 382 -15.89 2.08 -24.48
N ALA A 383 -15.03 2.16 -25.49
CA ALA A 383 -13.87 3.04 -25.47
C ALA A 383 -14.17 4.36 -26.19
N ASN A 384 -13.65 5.48 -25.67
CA ASN A 384 -13.86 6.80 -26.28
C ASN A 384 -12.85 7.12 -27.41
N LYS A 385 -11.82 6.30 -27.60
CA LYS A 385 -10.80 6.44 -28.65
C LYS A 385 -10.81 5.21 -29.54
N THR A 386 -10.63 5.44 -30.85
CA THR A 386 -10.59 4.38 -31.87
C THR A 386 -9.34 3.49 -31.78
N TRP A 387 -8.28 3.98 -31.14
CA TRP A 387 -7.07 3.20 -30.89
C TRP A 387 -7.20 2.28 -29.68
N ILE A 388 -8.32 2.27 -28.95
CA ILE A 388 -8.59 1.34 -27.86
C ILE A 388 -9.66 0.34 -28.30
N SER A 389 -9.40 -0.94 -28.05
CA SER A 389 -10.37 -2.03 -28.19
C SER A 389 -10.55 -2.76 -26.87
N VAL A 390 -11.75 -3.29 -26.62
CA VAL A 390 -12.09 -3.99 -25.36
C VAL A 390 -12.83 -5.29 -25.65
N SER A 391 -12.50 -6.35 -24.92
CA SER A 391 -13.18 -7.64 -25.01
C SER A 391 -13.26 -8.34 -23.65
N PRO A 392 -14.43 -8.83 -23.21
CA PRO A 392 -15.73 -8.72 -23.88
C PRO A 392 -16.30 -7.29 -23.82
N THR A 393 -17.31 -6.98 -24.64
CA THR A 393 -17.99 -5.66 -24.65
C THR A 393 -19.27 -5.63 -23.82
N SER A 394 -19.61 -6.72 -23.14
CA SER A 394 -20.75 -6.88 -22.22
C SER A 394 -20.60 -8.22 -21.48
N GLY A 395 -21.26 -8.40 -20.35
CA GLY A 395 -21.20 -9.63 -19.57
C GLY A 395 -21.59 -9.42 -18.12
N GLY A 396 -20.73 -9.88 -17.22
CA GLY A 396 -20.84 -9.70 -15.77
C GLY A 396 -19.44 -9.57 -15.17
N GLU A 397 -19.24 -10.21 -14.03
CA GLU A 397 -17.93 -10.31 -13.39
C GLU A 397 -16.93 -11.10 -14.26
N GLY A 398 -15.65 -10.77 -14.12
CA GLY A 398 -14.56 -11.43 -14.81
C GLY A 398 -13.51 -10.48 -15.36
N THR A 399 -12.65 -11.00 -16.22
CA THR A 399 -11.54 -10.26 -16.81
C THR A 399 -11.92 -9.69 -18.17
N TYR A 400 -11.67 -8.40 -18.36
CA TYR A 400 -11.88 -7.66 -19.59
C TYR A 400 -10.52 -7.22 -20.13
N GLY A 401 -10.18 -7.70 -21.33
CA GLY A 401 -8.95 -7.33 -22.02
C GLY A 401 -9.09 -5.96 -22.69
N ILE A 402 -8.09 -5.12 -22.49
CA ILE A 402 -7.91 -3.81 -23.12
C ILE A 402 -6.76 -3.95 -24.11
N THR A 403 -6.95 -3.52 -25.35
CA THR A 403 -5.93 -3.55 -26.40
C THR A 403 -5.78 -2.17 -27.01
N VAL A 404 -4.54 -1.78 -27.33
CA VAL A 404 -4.23 -0.51 -28.01
C VAL A 404 -3.58 -0.72 -29.37
N ASP A 405 -4.00 0.09 -30.35
CA ASP A 405 -3.42 0.13 -31.70
C ASP A 405 -2.64 1.43 -31.90
N ARG A 406 -1.33 1.31 -32.13
CA ARG A 406 -0.42 2.44 -32.38
C ARG A 406 -0.33 2.80 -33.87
N THR A 407 -0.91 2.00 -34.75
CA THR A 407 -0.73 2.10 -36.20
C THR A 407 -1.27 3.43 -36.72
N GLY A 408 -0.42 4.19 -37.41
CA GLY A 408 -0.80 5.46 -38.04
C GLY A 408 -0.99 6.62 -37.06
N LEU A 409 -0.70 6.44 -35.77
CA LEU A 409 -0.61 7.53 -34.81
C LEU A 409 0.76 8.23 -34.91
N ALA A 410 0.80 9.54 -34.67
CA ALA A 410 2.03 10.30 -34.60
C ALA A 410 2.72 10.09 -33.24
N ASP A 411 4.03 10.35 -33.16
CA ASP A 411 4.79 10.28 -31.91
C ASP A 411 4.16 11.18 -30.83
N GLY A 412 4.00 10.66 -29.62
CA GLY A 412 3.41 11.38 -28.49
C GLY A 412 2.82 10.48 -27.40
N VAL A 413 2.35 11.12 -26.33
CA VAL A 413 1.63 10.46 -25.23
C VAL A 413 0.12 10.57 -25.50
N TYR A 414 -0.57 9.44 -25.45
CA TYR A 414 -1.99 9.31 -25.71
C TYR A 414 -2.73 8.89 -24.45
N SER A 415 -3.91 9.48 -24.25
CA SER A 415 -4.82 9.12 -23.17
C SER A 415 -6.24 8.98 -23.73
N GLY A 416 -6.92 7.94 -23.28
CA GLY A 416 -8.31 7.62 -23.57
C GLY A 416 -8.96 6.96 -22.36
N SER A 417 -10.22 6.59 -22.51
CA SER A 417 -11.00 5.99 -21.44
C SER A 417 -11.88 4.87 -21.94
N VAL A 418 -12.16 3.92 -21.05
CA VAL A 418 -13.11 2.84 -21.26
C VAL A 418 -14.19 2.92 -20.19
N THR A 419 -15.45 2.97 -20.62
CA THR A 419 -16.61 3.08 -19.73
C THR A 419 -17.38 1.76 -19.71
N PHE A 420 -17.59 1.25 -18.51
CA PHE A 420 -18.38 0.06 -18.18
C PHE A 420 -19.75 0.53 -17.69
N VAL A 421 -20.81 0.18 -18.41
CA VAL A 421 -22.20 0.51 -18.05
C VAL A 421 -22.85 -0.75 -17.49
N SER A 422 -23.33 -0.70 -16.25
CA SER A 422 -23.93 -1.84 -15.56
C SER A 422 -25.32 -1.54 -15.00
N ASN A 423 -25.92 -2.55 -14.35
CA ASN A 423 -27.16 -2.39 -13.60
C ASN A 423 -27.01 -1.72 -12.22
N ASP A 424 -25.78 -1.45 -11.76
CA ASP A 424 -25.48 -0.62 -10.57
C ASP A 424 -25.19 0.84 -10.96
N GLY A 425 -24.50 1.03 -12.08
CA GLY A 425 -24.08 2.33 -12.59
C GLY A 425 -22.90 2.21 -13.55
N ASP A 426 -22.21 3.34 -13.76
CA ASP A 426 -21.12 3.44 -14.72
C ASP A 426 -19.77 3.55 -13.99
N ALA A 427 -18.79 2.76 -14.42
CA ALA A 427 -17.40 2.91 -14.03
C ALA A 427 -16.55 3.29 -15.26
N THR A 428 -15.56 4.16 -15.08
CA THR A 428 -14.66 4.56 -16.18
C THR A 428 -13.22 4.39 -15.76
N ILE A 429 -12.43 3.71 -16.60
CA ILE A 429 -10.99 3.58 -16.44
C ILE A 429 -10.26 4.49 -17.43
N THR A 430 -9.07 4.94 -17.06
CA THR A 430 -8.13 5.65 -17.94
C THR A 430 -7.17 4.66 -18.59
N VAL A 431 -6.91 4.83 -19.88
CA VAL A 431 -5.89 4.08 -20.63
C VAL A 431 -4.89 5.06 -21.21
N ARG A 432 -3.60 4.86 -20.91
CA ARG A 432 -2.49 5.65 -21.42
C ARG A 432 -1.55 4.77 -22.24
N MET A 433 -0.98 5.34 -23.30
CA MET A 433 0.10 4.72 -24.07
C MET A 433 0.99 5.80 -24.71
N THR A 434 2.17 5.40 -25.13
CA THR A 434 3.10 6.23 -25.89
C THR A 434 3.25 5.65 -27.30
N VAL A 435 3.21 6.54 -28.30
CA VAL A 435 3.53 6.24 -29.70
C VAL A 435 4.84 6.94 -30.03
N GLY A 436 5.66 6.30 -30.85
CA GLY A 436 7.01 6.75 -31.13
C GLY A 436 8.00 6.14 -30.16
N SER A 437 9.18 5.87 -30.68
CA SER A 437 10.31 5.54 -29.84
C SER A 437 10.74 6.81 -29.10
N VAL A 438 11.04 6.70 -27.81
CA VAL A 438 12.28 7.33 -27.36
C VAL A 438 13.31 6.75 -28.30
N THR A 439 13.73 7.48 -29.33
CA THR A 439 14.50 6.94 -30.45
C THR A 439 15.60 6.04 -29.92
N THR A 440 15.46 4.73 -30.15
CA THR A 440 16.39 3.65 -29.79
C THR A 440 17.62 3.67 -30.70
N THR A 441 18.11 4.86 -31.06
CA THR A 441 19.38 5.02 -31.75
C THR A 441 20.43 5.43 -30.72
N GLY A 442 20.95 4.43 -30.00
CA GLY A 442 22.24 4.56 -29.29
C GLY A 442 22.19 4.74 -27.77
N GLY A 443 21.20 4.19 -27.06
CA GLY A 443 21.27 4.07 -25.61
C GLY A 443 22.10 2.84 -25.23
N ASP A 444 23.33 3.04 -24.78
CA ASP A 444 24.16 2.03 -24.13
C ASP A 444 23.93 2.15 -22.63
N VAL A 445 23.23 1.18 -22.03
CA VAL A 445 22.97 1.13 -20.58
C VAL A 445 24.06 0.37 -19.81
N GLY A 446 25.17 0.05 -20.48
CA GLY A 446 26.24 -0.80 -19.94
C GLY A 446 25.88 -2.28 -19.94
N THR A 447 26.56 -3.04 -19.09
CA THR A 447 26.27 -4.46 -18.84
C THR A 447 24.92 -4.61 -18.16
N VAL A 448 24.12 -5.53 -18.68
CA VAL A 448 22.81 -5.90 -18.15
C VAL A 448 22.83 -7.37 -17.78
N TYR A 449 22.44 -7.65 -16.55
CA TYR A 449 22.24 -8.97 -16.00
C TYR A 449 20.78 -9.38 -16.20
N VAL A 450 20.54 -10.42 -16.98
CA VAL A 450 19.21 -10.99 -17.22
C VAL A 450 19.03 -12.19 -16.30
N LEU A 451 18.04 -12.13 -15.41
CA LEU A 451 17.77 -13.13 -14.39
C LEU A 451 16.48 -13.89 -14.68
N LEU A 452 16.58 -15.22 -14.71
CA LEU A 452 15.45 -16.12 -14.61
C LEU A 452 15.20 -16.39 -13.12
N VAL A 453 14.03 -16.03 -12.62
CA VAL A 453 13.72 -15.95 -11.19
C VAL A 453 12.58 -16.89 -10.84
N ASP A 454 12.72 -17.65 -9.76
CA ASP A 454 11.64 -18.48 -9.23
C ASP A 454 10.52 -17.57 -8.69
N PRO A 455 9.26 -17.72 -9.15
CA PRO A 455 8.16 -16.82 -8.78
C PRO A 455 7.73 -16.98 -7.32
N SER A 456 8.08 -18.09 -6.69
CA SER A 456 7.72 -18.45 -5.32
C SER A 456 8.77 -18.02 -4.30
N THR A 457 10.06 -18.02 -4.65
CA THR A 457 11.15 -17.62 -3.74
C THR A 457 11.76 -16.27 -4.08
N LEU A 458 11.54 -15.77 -5.30
CA LEU A 458 12.20 -14.60 -5.90
C LEU A 458 13.74 -14.73 -5.96
N GLU A 459 14.27 -15.95 -5.82
CA GLU A 459 15.69 -16.21 -6.02
C GLU A 459 15.99 -16.40 -7.52
N ALA A 460 17.15 -15.90 -7.94
CA ALA A 460 17.63 -16.12 -9.30
C ALA A 460 17.99 -17.61 -9.48
N TYR A 461 17.27 -18.27 -10.39
CA TYR A 461 17.57 -19.63 -10.83
C TYR A 461 18.73 -19.65 -11.83
N ALA A 462 18.71 -18.73 -12.81
CA ALA A 462 19.74 -18.61 -13.85
C ALA A 462 19.99 -17.16 -14.23
N GLN A 463 21.18 -16.90 -14.78
CA GLN A 463 21.63 -15.57 -15.20
C GLN A 463 22.33 -15.64 -16.57
N ASP A 464 22.08 -14.65 -17.42
CA ASP A 464 22.90 -14.32 -18.58
C ASP A 464 23.31 -12.84 -18.50
N GLU A 465 24.43 -12.48 -19.13
CA GLU A 465 24.95 -11.11 -19.18
C GLU A 465 24.96 -10.60 -20.61
N THR A 466 24.37 -9.45 -20.86
CA THR A 466 24.30 -8.87 -22.19
C THR A 466 24.61 -7.38 -22.20
N ASP A 467 24.98 -6.85 -23.36
CA ASP A 467 25.42 -5.47 -23.51
C ASP A 467 25.17 -4.97 -24.94
N ALA A 468 25.57 -3.73 -25.23
CA ALA A 468 25.46 -3.15 -26.56
C ALA A 468 26.23 -3.93 -27.65
N SER A 469 27.32 -4.64 -27.29
CA SER A 469 28.09 -5.45 -28.24
C SER A 469 27.37 -6.74 -28.65
N ARG A 470 26.56 -7.29 -27.73
CA ARG A 470 25.64 -8.43 -27.96
C ARG A 470 24.27 -7.99 -28.49
N ASN A 471 24.07 -6.70 -28.81
CA ASN A 471 22.76 -6.11 -29.11
C ASN A 471 21.69 -6.43 -28.04
N TYR A 472 22.12 -6.53 -26.77
CA TYR A 472 21.28 -6.92 -25.63
C TYR A 472 20.54 -8.25 -25.82
N GLN A 473 21.08 -9.18 -26.61
CA GLN A 473 20.54 -10.54 -26.76
C GLN A 473 20.94 -11.41 -25.57
N PHE A 474 19.97 -12.17 -25.05
CA PHE A 474 20.17 -13.12 -23.94
C PHE A 474 19.68 -14.52 -24.32
N SER A 475 20.22 -15.53 -23.64
CA SER A 475 19.81 -16.93 -23.78
C SER A 475 20.13 -17.71 -22.50
N PHE A 476 19.24 -18.62 -22.12
CA PHE A 476 19.49 -19.56 -21.03
C PHE A 476 19.47 -20.98 -21.59
N ASP A 477 20.54 -21.73 -21.35
CA ASP A 477 20.64 -23.14 -21.72
C ASP A 477 20.32 -24.03 -20.52
N ASP A 478 19.82 -25.25 -20.76
CA ASP A 478 19.56 -26.28 -19.73
C ASP A 478 18.64 -25.83 -18.57
N VAL A 479 17.63 -24.99 -18.86
CA VAL A 479 16.61 -24.57 -17.89
C VAL A 479 15.65 -25.72 -17.57
N TYR A 480 15.42 -26.01 -16.28
CA TYR A 480 14.45 -27.03 -15.87
C TYR A 480 13.02 -26.59 -16.20
N ALA A 481 12.19 -27.54 -16.57
CA ALA A 481 10.79 -27.27 -16.82
C ALA A 481 10.07 -26.88 -15.52
N ASP A 482 9.72 -25.60 -15.40
CA ASP A 482 9.05 -24.99 -14.24
C ASP A 482 8.50 -23.60 -14.61
N GLU A 483 7.87 -22.95 -13.63
CA GLU A 483 7.41 -21.56 -13.72
C GLU A 483 8.51 -20.57 -13.33
N TYR A 484 8.73 -19.55 -14.15
CA TYR A 484 9.74 -18.51 -13.89
C TYR A 484 9.23 -17.10 -14.17
N ARG A 485 9.91 -16.11 -13.62
CA ARG A 485 9.84 -14.71 -14.07
C ARG A 485 11.16 -14.31 -14.70
N LEU A 486 11.12 -13.29 -15.56
CA LEU A 486 12.30 -12.79 -16.24
C LEU A 486 12.49 -11.30 -15.90
N TYR A 487 13.65 -10.99 -15.33
CA TYR A 487 14.06 -9.63 -14.99
C TYR A 487 15.38 -9.30 -15.66
N ALA A 488 15.67 -8.03 -15.87
CA ALA A 488 16.98 -7.60 -16.31
C ALA A 488 17.33 -6.23 -15.76
N GLY A 489 18.58 -6.04 -15.35
CA GLY A 489 19.05 -4.74 -14.92
C GLY A 489 20.57 -4.61 -14.88
N SER A 490 21.06 -3.39 -14.74
CA SER A 490 22.48 -3.09 -14.58
C SER A 490 22.86 -3.11 -13.10
N ASP A 491 24.02 -3.66 -12.75
CA ASP A 491 24.64 -3.47 -11.43
C ASP A 491 25.79 -2.48 -11.60
N LEU A 492 25.54 -1.20 -11.35
CA LEU A 492 26.53 -0.13 -11.60
C LEU A 492 27.43 0.12 -10.39
N ASN A 493 27.01 -0.33 -9.21
CA ASN A 493 27.69 -0.10 -7.94
C ASN A 493 28.42 -1.36 -7.40
N ASP A 494 28.28 -2.50 -8.09
CA ASP A 494 28.86 -3.82 -7.80
C ASP A 494 28.45 -4.36 -6.42
N ASP A 495 27.19 -4.13 -6.03
CA ASP A 495 26.63 -4.58 -4.75
C ASP A 495 25.78 -5.85 -4.85
N GLY A 496 25.60 -6.37 -6.06
CA GLY A 496 24.87 -7.60 -6.35
C GLY A 496 23.36 -7.41 -6.50
N TYR A 497 22.87 -6.18 -6.54
CA TYR A 497 21.48 -5.84 -6.87
C TYR A 497 21.41 -5.16 -8.24
N ILE A 498 20.29 -5.32 -8.95
CA ILE A 498 20.11 -4.86 -10.35
C ILE A 498 18.96 -3.85 -10.52
N ASP A 499 18.38 -3.40 -9.41
CA ASP A 499 17.21 -2.49 -9.35
C ASP A 499 17.44 -1.35 -8.34
N ASP A 500 18.68 -0.93 -8.16
CA ASP A 500 18.97 0.23 -7.34
C ASP A 500 18.77 1.56 -8.11
N GLU A 501 18.76 2.65 -7.36
CA GLU A 501 18.61 3.99 -7.93
C GLU A 501 19.80 4.34 -8.83
N GLY A 502 19.49 4.78 -10.06
CA GLY A 502 20.49 5.05 -11.09
C GLY A 502 20.85 3.84 -11.94
N GLU A 503 20.29 2.67 -11.64
CA GLU A 503 20.41 1.47 -12.45
C GLU A 503 19.28 1.38 -13.48
N ALA A 504 19.60 0.73 -14.59
CA ALA A 504 18.61 0.37 -15.58
C ALA A 504 17.92 -0.91 -15.09
N PHE A 505 16.59 -0.95 -15.06
CA PHE A 505 15.85 -2.16 -14.67
C PHE A 505 14.63 -2.39 -15.56
N GLY A 506 14.25 -3.65 -15.70
CA GLY A 506 13.12 -4.12 -16.48
C GLY A 506 12.69 -5.51 -16.07
N GLY A 507 11.45 -5.86 -16.42
CA GLY A 507 10.90 -7.21 -16.26
C GLY A 507 10.09 -7.58 -17.49
N TYR A 508 9.93 -8.87 -17.77
CA TYR A 508 9.16 -9.34 -18.91
C TYR A 508 7.68 -9.55 -18.56
N PRO A 509 6.74 -9.14 -19.45
CA PRO A 509 6.96 -8.32 -20.64
C PRO A 509 7.24 -6.85 -20.31
N VAL A 510 6.77 -6.40 -19.14
CA VAL A 510 7.18 -5.13 -18.51
C VAL A 510 7.24 -5.31 -17.00
N VAL A 511 8.08 -4.51 -16.34
CA VAL A 511 8.27 -4.55 -14.88
C VAL A 511 6.98 -4.29 -14.09
N SER A 512 6.04 -3.53 -14.66
CA SER A 512 4.78 -3.19 -14.00
C SER A 512 3.73 -4.32 -14.04
N GLN A 513 3.92 -5.30 -14.91
CA GLN A 513 3.00 -6.43 -15.09
C GLN A 513 3.80 -7.64 -15.59
N THR A 514 4.69 -8.17 -14.74
CA THR A 514 5.50 -9.31 -15.13
C THR A 514 4.65 -10.57 -15.25
N GLU A 515 4.89 -11.35 -16.31
CA GLU A 515 4.19 -12.62 -16.53
C GLU A 515 5.01 -13.80 -15.97
N ILE A 516 4.30 -14.86 -15.58
CA ILE A 516 4.91 -16.14 -15.28
C ILE A 516 5.13 -16.87 -16.62
N LEU A 517 6.39 -17.24 -16.87
CA LEU A 517 6.81 -18.08 -17.98
C LEU A 517 6.73 -19.55 -17.53
N ASP A 518 5.74 -20.27 -18.02
CA ASP A 518 5.65 -21.73 -17.87
C ASP A 518 6.56 -22.40 -18.92
N ILE A 519 7.76 -22.82 -18.50
CA ILE A 519 8.76 -23.41 -19.39
C ILE A 519 8.50 -24.91 -19.50
N ALA A 520 7.65 -25.31 -20.43
CA ALA A 520 7.43 -26.73 -20.76
C ALA A 520 8.18 -27.19 -22.03
N ALA A 521 8.76 -26.26 -22.79
CA ALA A 521 9.54 -26.46 -24.01
C ALA A 521 10.40 -25.21 -24.29
N ASP A 522 11.27 -25.27 -25.30
CA ASP A 522 12.09 -24.13 -25.75
C ASP A 522 11.20 -22.91 -26.07
N LEU A 523 11.59 -21.74 -25.54
CA LEU A 523 10.91 -20.46 -25.76
C LEU A 523 11.82 -19.51 -26.54
N ASP A 524 11.31 -18.96 -27.64
CA ASP A 524 12.02 -18.00 -28.50
C ASP A 524 11.27 -16.66 -28.57
N GLY A 525 12.01 -15.59 -28.86
CA GLY A 525 11.44 -14.28 -29.20
C GLY A 525 10.95 -13.44 -28.02
N LEU A 526 11.32 -13.80 -26.79
CA LEU A 526 11.07 -12.98 -25.61
C LEU A 526 11.81 -11.64 -25.73
N SER A 527 11.09 -10.53 -25.54
CA SER A 527 11.65 -9.18 -25.60
C SER A 527 10.91 -8.27 -24.62
N PHE A 528 11.68 -7.45 -23.90
CA PHE A 528 11.17 -6.48 -22.95
C PHE A 528 12.18 -5.33 -22.83
N SER A 529 11.77 -4.21 -22.23
CA SER A 529 12.66 -3.06 -22.06
C SER A 529 13.25 -2.97 -20.67
N VAL A 530 14.52 -2.63 -20.64
CA VAL A 530 15.27 -2.18 -19.47
C VAL A 530 15.46 -0.68 -19.64
N ASN A 531 15.10 0.10 -18.63
CA ASN A 531 15.21 1.56 -18.69
C ASN A 531 15.89 2.06 -17.42
N TYR A 532 16.73 3.11 -17.56
CA TYR A 532 17.10 3.90 -16.40
C TYR A 532 15.84 4.54 -15.83
N ARG A 533 15.60 4.30 -14.54
CA ARG A 533 14.56 5.01 -13.80
C ARG A 533 15.05 6.43 -13.54
N ILE A 534 14.94 7.30 -14.55
CA ILE A 534 15.28 8.72 -14.41
C ILE A 534 14.05 9.44 -13.88
N ASN A 535 14.03 9.71 -12.57
CA ASN A 535 13.09 10.65 -11.98
C ASN A 535 13.45 12.08 -12.41
N ILE A 536 12.94 12.51 -13.57
CA ILE A 536 12.99 13.93 -13.94
C ILE A 536 11.95 14.65 -13.07
N GLN A 537 12.38 15.25 -11.97
CA GLN A 537 11.60 16.31 -11.33
C GLN A 537 11.39 17.43 -12.35
N LYS A 538 10.21 17.50 -12.98
CA LYS A 538 9.89 18.64 -13.86
C LYS A 538 10.06 19.94 -13.06
N PRO A 539 10.80 20.93 -13.58
CA PRO A 539 10.90 22.23 -12.93
C PRO A 539 9.53 22.92 -12.95
N THR A 540 8.92 23.03 -11.77
CA THR A 540 7.97 24.07 -11.35
C THR A 540 6.91 24.53 -12.36
N LEU A 541 5.71 23.94 -12.28
CA LEU A 541 4.45 24.65 -12.56
C LEU A 541 3.23 24.07 -11.80
N LEU A 542 3.42 23.56 -10.58
CA LEU A 542 2.36 23.28 -9.59
C LEU A 542 3.01 23.34 -8.20
N GLY A 543 3.05 24.52 -7.59
CA GLY A 543 3.76 24.78 -6.32
C GLY A 543 3.16 24.16 -5.05
N ALA A 544 2.57 22.96 -5.13
CA ALA A 544 1.90 22.32 -3.99
C ALA A 544 2.20 20.83 -3.80
N ILE A 545 2.90 20.18 -4.74
CA ILE A 545 3.31 18.78 -4.60
C ILE A 545 4.78 18.74 -5.00
N ASN A 546 5.67 18.78 -4.00
CA ASN A 546 7.09 18.50 -4.21
C ASN A 546 7.32 17.08 -3.73
N VAL A 547 7.59 16.19 -4.67
CA VAL A 547 8.36 14.97 -4.41
C VAL A 547 9.69 15.43 -3.81
N PRO A 548 10.12 14.98 -2.62
CA PRO A 548 11.45 15.31 -2.12
C PRO A 548 12.49 14.90 -3.15
N ALA A 549 13.36 15.84 -3.54
CA ALA A 549 14.57 15.53 -4.28
C ALA A 549 15.57 14.89 -3.32
N ASP A 550 16.23 13.82 -3.76
CA ASP A 550 17.47 13.27 -3.22
C ASP A 550 17.59 13.32 -1.69
N ALA A 551 16.91 12.39 -1.04
CA ALA A 551 17.43 11.77 0.17
C ALA A 551 16.90 10.33 0.17
N PRO A 552 17.75 9.31 0.41
CA PRO A 552 17.24 7.97 0.58
C PRO A 552 16.17 8.02 1.67
N ALA A 553 14.96 7.52 1.37
CA ALA A 553 14.03 7.12 2.41
C ALA A 553 14.86 6.27 3.40
N PRO A 554 14.80 6.51 4.72
CA PRO A 554 15.65 5.81 5.65
C PRO A 554 15.35 4.32 5.56
N ARG A 555 16.18 3.58 4.83
CA ARG A 555 16.38 2.14 5.01
C ARG A 555 16.77 2.01 6.49
N LEU A 556 15.85 1.60 7.35
CA LEU A 556 16.14 1.18 8.72
C LEU A 556 17.00 -0.09 8.64
N LYS A 557 18.30 0.05 8.35
CA LYS A 557 19.25 -1.06 8.36
C LYS A 557 20.22 -0.93 9.54
N ARG A 558 20.10 -1.94 10.41
CA ARG A 558 21.06 -2.50 11.40
C ARG A 558 21.26 -1.72 12.71
N LEU A 559 20.78 -2.20 13.85
CA LEU A 559 21.26 -3.35 14.66
C LEU A 559 22.76 -3.38 14.91
N ARG A 560 23.13 -3.22 16.19
CA ARG A 560 24.17 -4.06 16.77
C ARG A 560 23.56 -5.33 17.31
#